data_AF-A0A4Q3L0I2-F1
#
_entry.id   AF-A0A4Q3L0I2-F1
#
_cell.length_a   1.000
_cell.length_b   1.000
_cell.length_c   1.000
_cell.angle_alpha   90.00
_cell.angle_beta   90.00
_cell.angle_gamma   90.00
#
_symmetry.space_group_name_H-M   'P 1'
#
loop_
_entity.id
_entity.type
_entity.pdbx_description
1 polymer ?
#
loop_
_entity_poly.entity_id
_entity_poly.type
_entity_poly.pdbx_seq_one_letter_code
_entity_poly.pdbx_strand_id
1 'polypeptide(L)'
;VLKMILQQPLEVLEQVGKFDINVNVRGGGLSGQAGAIRHGLTRALMVLSEDHRPALKKAGFVTRDPRAVERKKYGQPGARKNFQFSKR
;
A
#
# COMPACT_ATOMS: atom_id res chain seq x y z
N VAL A 1 -14.13 1.26 5.35
CA VAL A 1 -12.79 0.63 5.50
C VAL A 1 -11.69 1.40 4.77
N LEU A 2 -11.77 1.61 3.45
CA LEU A 2 -10.67 2.24 2.69
C LEU A 2 -10.31 3.67 3.14
N LYS A 3 -11.28 4.44 3.64
CA LYS A 3 -11.06 5.80 4.18
C LYS A 3 -10.18 5.80 5.43
N MET A 4 -10.30 4.79 6.29
CA MET A 4 -9.48 4.65 7.50
C MET A 4 -8.01 4.42 7.14
N ILE A 5 -7.73 3.62 6.09
CA ILE A 5 -6.36 3.32 5.63
C ILE A 5 -5.60 4.61 5.24
N LEU A 6 -6.31 5.60 4.70
CA LEU A 6 -5.72 6.88 4.30
C LEU A 6 -5.31 7.74 5.51
N GLN A 7 -6.08 7.68 6.60
CA GLN A 7 -5.90 8.52 7.78
C GLN A 7 -4.88 7.94 8.78
N GLN A 8 -4.61 6.63 8.73
CA GLN A 8 -3.62 5.94 9.57
C GLN A 8 -2.30 6.68 9.85
N PRO A 9 -1.55 7.21 8.85
CA PRO A 9 -0.30 7.90 9.11
C PRO A 9 -0.49 9.24 9.85
N LEU A 10 -1.63 9.92 9.65
CA LEU A 10 -1.97 11.16 10.35
C LEU A 10 -2.44 10.89 11.79
N GLU A 11 -3.14 9.77 12.00
CA GLU A 11 -3.56 9.32 13.34
C GLU A 11 -2.35 8.98 14.20
N VAL A 12 -1.35 8.27 13.66
CA VAL A 12 -0.11 7.92 14.39
C VAL A 12 0.69 9.15 14.83
N LEU A 13 0.59 10.26 14.09
CA LEU A 13 1.27 11.51 14.42
C LEU A 13 0.35 12.51 15.15
N GLU A 14 -0.91 12.17 15.41
CA GLU A 14 -1.91 13.08 15.99
C GLU A 14 -2.01 14.43 15.23
N GLN A 15 -1.92 14.35 13.90
CA GLN A 15 -2.01 15.51 12.98
C GLN A 15 -3.27 15.48 12.11
N VAL A 16 -4.30 14.75 12.56
CA VAL A 16 -5.58 14.67 11.86
C VAL A 16 -6.21 16.07 11.77
N GLY A 17 -6.61 16.49 10.56
CA GLY A 17 -7.27 17.77 10.32
C GLY A 17 -6.36 19.00 10.23
N LYS A 18 -5.03 18.83 10.32
CA LYS A 18 -4.07 19.94 10.22
C LYS A 18 -3.67 20.31 8.80
N PHE A 19 -3.98 19.44 7.82
CA PHE A 19 -3.53 19.62 6.43
C PHE A 19 -4.65 19.34 5.43
N ASP A 20 -4.70 20.16 4.40
CA ASP A 20 -5.46 19.88 3.18
C ASP A 20 -4.59 19.10 2.20
N ILE A 21 -5.12 18.00 1.67
CA ILE A 21 -4.35 17.01 0.92
C ILE A 21 -5.01 16.80 -0.43
N ASN A 22 -4.34 17.25 -1.49
CA ASN A 22 -4.71 16.97 -2.87
C ASN A 22 -3.81 15.88 -3.45
N VAL A 23 -4.42 14.80 -3.98
CA VAL A 23 -3.68 13.65 -4.51
C VAL A 23 -4.20 13.24 -5.88
N ASN A 24 -3.28 13.12 -6.84
CA ASN A 24 -3.55 12.57 -8.16
C ASN A 24 -3.11 11.10 -8.21
N VAL A 25 -4.02 10.19 -8.53
CA VAL A 25 -3.74 8.76 -8.71
C VAL A 25 -4.23 8.25 -10.05
N ARG A 26 -3.50 7.30 -10.64
CA ARG A 26 -3.86 6.65 -11.92
C ARG A 26 -3.50 5.17 -11.87
N GLY A 27 -4.32 4.34 -12.52
CA GLY A 27 -4.12 2.89 -12.61
C GLY A 27 -4.58 2.10 -11.37
N GLY A 28 -4.47 0.77 -11.44
CA GLY A 28 -4.85 -0.14 -10.36
C GLY A 28 -6.36 -0.18 -10.10
N GLY A 29 -6.74 -0.23 -8.81
CA GLY A 29 -8.13 -0.15 -8.34
C GLY A 29 -8.20 0.48 -6.95
N LEU A 30 -9.41 0.68 -6.41
CA LEU A 30 -9.63 1.48 -5.19
C LEU A 30 -8.75 1.07 -3.99
N SER A 31 -8.60 -0.23 -3.74
CA SER A 31 -7.77 -0.73 -2.63
C SER A 31 -6.27 -0.49 -2.86
N GLY A 32 -5.78 -0.73 -4.08
CA GLY A 32 -4.38 -0.47 -4.44
C GLY A 32 -4.04 1.01 -4.42
N GLN A 33 -4.97 1.86 -4.87
CA GLN A 33 -4.84 3.31 -4.82
C GLN A 33 -4.80 3.80 -3.36
N ALA A 34 -5.67 3.29 -2.48
CA ALA A 34 -5.64 3.65 -1.06
C ALA A 34 -4.29 3.34 -0.40
N GLY A 35 -3.70 2.17 -0.70
CA GLY A 35 -2.36 1.82 -0.24
C GLY A 35 -1.26 2.72 -0.80
N ALA A 36 -1.35 3.09 -2.08
CA ALA A 36 -0.41 4.00 -2.72
C ALA A 36 -0.47 5.42 -2.12
N ILE A 37 -1.68 5.95 -1.90
CA ILE A 37 -1.88 7.26 -1.27
C ILE A 37 -1.32 7.26 0.15
N ARG A 38 -1.60 6.23 0.95
CA ARG A 38 -1.04 6.09 2.31
C ARG A 38 0.48 6.13 2.32
N HIS A 39 1.13 5.44 1.39
CA HIS A 39 2.58 5.43 1.28
C HIS A 39 3.12 6.80 0.83
N GLY A 40 2.44 7.46 -0.11
CA GLY A 40 2.76 8.83 -0.53
C GLY A 40 2.68 9.84 0.62
N LEU A 41 1.60 9.79 1.42
CA LEU A 41 1.43 10.61 2.61
C LEU A 41 2.55 10.41 3.62
N THR A 42 2.91 9.16 3.89
CA THR A 42 4.01 8.83 4.81
C THR A 42 5.32 9.47 4.35
N ARG A 43 5.62 9.43 3.05
CA ARG A 43 6.81 10.09 2.50
C ARG A 43 6.74 11.61 2.60
N ALA A 44 5.58 12.21 2.33
CA ALA A 44 5.39 13.66 2.45
C ALA A 44 5.60 14.13 3.90
N LEU A 45 5.06 13.41 4.88
CA LEU A 45 5.24 13.70 6.31
C LEU A 45 6.71 13.58 6.75
N MET A 46 7.45 12.61 6.20
CA MET A 46 8.88 12.48 6.45
C MET A 46 9.72 13.62 5.86
N VAL A 47 9.28 14.22 4.76
CA VAL A 47 9.95 15.39 4.17
C VAL A 47 9.65 16.66 4.98
N LEU A 48 8.45 16.74 5.59
CA LEU A 48 8.08 17.87 6.44
C LEU A 48 8.95 17.95 7.70
N SER A 49 9.13 16.82 8.40
CA SER A 49 9.98 16.72 9.59
C SER A 49 10.61 15.32 9.68
N GLU A 50 11.94 15.27 9.81
CA GLU A 50 12.68 14.00 9.92
C GLU A 50 12.34 13.23 11.21
N ASP A 51 11.90 13.94 12.25
CA ASP A 51 11.49 13.39 13.56
C ASP A 51 10.28 12.44 13.46
N HIS A 52 9.50 12.51 12.39
CA HIS A 52 8.35 11.63 12.18
C HIS A 52 8.76 10.22 11.73
N ARG A 53 9.97 10.04 11.22
CA ARG A 53 10.48 8.76 10.71
C ARG A 53 10.43 7.60 11.73
N PRO A 54 10.93 7.72 12.98
CA PRO A 54 10.90 6.63 13.95
C PRO A 54 9.48 6.14 14.25
N ALA A 55 8.52 7.05 14.46
CA ALA A 55 7.12 6.70 14.71
C ALA A 55 6.48 5.99 13.52
N LEU A 56 6.62 6.54 12.31
CA LEU A 56 6.07 5.99 11.08
C LEU A 56 6.70 4.64 10.69
N LYS A 57 8.01 4.48 10.96
CA LYS A 57 8.73 3.21 10.72
C LYS A 57 8.26 2.13 11.70
N LYS A 58 8.06 2.47 12.97
CA LYS A 58 7.51 1.54 13.98
C LYS A 58 6.11 1.07 13.63
N ALA A 59 5.29 1.96 13.06
CA ALA A 59 3.95 1.64 12.54
C ALA A 59 3.95 0.89 11.19
N GLY A 60 5.10 0.73 10.53
CA GLY A 60 5.25 -0.04 9.30
C GLY A 60 4.81 0.67 8.01
N PHE A 61 4.61 1.99 8.02
CA PHE A 61 4.12 2.72 6.84
C PHE A 61 5.21 3.12 5.83
N VAL A 62 6.48 3.09 6.26
CA VAL A 62 7.64 3.50 5.46
C VAL A 62 8.00 2.46 4.40
N THR A 63 7.67 1.19 4.61
CA THR A 63 8.03 0.10 3.68
C THR A 63 7.02 0.03 2.55
N ARG A 64 7.50 0.02 1.30
CA ARG A 64 6.65 -0.24 0.13
C ARG A 64 6.22 -1.71 0.13
N ASP A 65 4.94 -1.98 -0.14
CA ASP A 65 4.48 -3.35 -0.41
C ASP A 65 5.05 -3.84 -1.77
N PRO A 66 5.93 -4.85 -1.80
CA PRO A 66 6.53 -5.34 -3.04
C PRO A 66 5.66 -6.36 -3.77
N ARG A 67 4.50 -6.75 -3.20
CA ARG A 67 3.64 -7.77 -3.80
C ARG A 67 3.11 -7.32 -5.15
N ALA A 68 3.20 -8.22 -6.12
CA ALA A 68 2.67 -8.03 -7.45
C ALA A 68 2.00 -9.33 -7.92
N VAL A 69 1.13 -9.22 -8.93
CA VAL A 69 0.50 -10.40 -9.54
C VAL A 69 1.59 -11.24 -10.20
N GLU A 70 1.70 -12.50 -9.80
CA GLU A 70 2.67 -13.42 -10.40
C GLU A 70 2.28 -13.72 -11.86
N ARG A 71 3.29 -13.77 -12.73
CA ARG A 71 3.11 -14.08 -14.15
C ARG A 71 2.45 -15.46 -14.30
N LYS A 72 1.52 -15.59 -15.24
CA LYS A 72 0.99 -16.89 -15.67
C LYS A 72 2.11 -17.74 -16.28
N LYS A 73 2.32 -18.95 -15.75
CA LYS A 73 3.29 -19.92 -16.29
C LYS A 73 2.65 -20.73 -17.42
N TYR A 74 3.44 -21.13 -18.41
CA TYR A 74 2.94 -21.96 -19.51
C TYR A 74 2.57 -23.35 -18.99
N GLY A 75 1.59 -24.00 -19.63
CA GLY A 75 1.09 -25.31 -19.19
C GLY A 75 0.27 -25.28 -17.88
N GLN A 76 -0.07 -24.09 -17.35
CA GLN A 76 -0.89 -23.93 -16.15
C GLN A 76 -2.14 -23.08 -16.42
N PRO A 77 -3.31 -23.40 -15.82
CA PRO A 77 -4.51 -22.56 -15.92
C PRO A 77 -4.35 -21.19 -15.23
N GLY A 78 -3.47 -21.07 -14.23
CA GLY A 78 -3.19 -19.81 -13.52
C GLY A 78 -1.70 -19.62 -13.22
N ALA A 79 -1.36 -18.68 -12.33
CA ALA A 79 0.04 -18.43 -11.96
C ALA A 79 0.72 -19.61 -11.23
N ARG A 80 -0.05 -20.33 -10.41
CA ARG A 80 0.40 -21.53 -9.66
C ARG A 80 -0.56 -22.71 -9.71
N LYS A 81 -1.78 -22.49 -10.22
CA LYS A 81 -2.81 -23.53 -10.25
C LYS A 81 -2.38 -24.57 -11.28
N ASN A 82 -2.38 -25.85 -10.90
CA ASN A 82 -2.12 -26.96 -11.81
C ASN A 82 -3.45 -27.57 -12.29
N PHE A 83 -3.41 -28.22 -13.44
CA PHE A 83 -4.51 -29.09 -13.85
C PHE A 83 -4.57 -30.32 -12.94
N GLN A 84 -5.77 -30.89 -12.79
CA GLN A 84 -5.91 -32.19 -12.15
C GLN A 84 -5.16 -33.24 -12.99
N PHE A 85 -4.36 -34.07 -12.31
CA PHE A 85 -3.55 -35.10 -12.96
C PHE A 85 -3.98 -36.47 -12.44
N SER A 86 -4.36 -37.38 -13.35
CA SER A 86 -4.49 -38.81 -13.03
C SER A 86 -3.28 -39.56 -13.58
N LYS A 87 -2.71 -40.46 -12.77
CA LYS A 87 -1.56 -41.30 -13.15
C LYS A 87 -1.96 -42.64 -13.76
N ARG A 88 -3.25 -43.00 -13.67
CA ARG A 88 -3.84 -44.27 -14.13
C ARG A 88 -5.26 -44.03 -14.59
#